data_AF-A0A2S5CIG5-F1
#
_entry.id   AF-A0A2S5CIG5-F1
#
_cell.length_a   1.000
_cell.length_b   1.000
_cell.length_c   1.000
_cell.angle_alpha   90.00
_cell.angle_beta   90.00
_cell.angle_gamma   90.00
#
_symmetry.space_group_name_H-M   'P 1'
#
loop_
_entity.id
_entity.type
_entity.pdbx_description
1 polymer ?
#
loop_
_entity_poly.entity_id
_entity_poly.type
_entity_poly.pdbx_seq_one_letter_code
_entity_poly.pdbx_strand_id
1 'polypeptide(L)'
;MLKVSYDKWGQLPEFLRDLAVNGDHPRTRERFFALFEICGGKSASQVGRETGRNHQTVMDWVRRYNKKGHESLFYRHTGGNLPLFAGKSPTD
;
A
#
# COMPACT_ATOMS: atom_id res chain seq x y z
N MET A 1 -3.92 -18.42 -7.52
CA MET A 1 -2.65 -17.90 -6.94
C MET A 1 -2.68 -16.38 -7.01
N LEU A 2 -2.32 -15.67 -5.93
CA LEU A 2 -2.23 -14.21 -5.95
C LEU A 2 -0.97 -13.81 -6.75
N LYS A 3 -1.12 -12.98 -7.78
CA LYS A 3 -0.01 -12.52 -8.63
C LYS A 3 0.00 -10.99 -8.68
N VAL A 4 1.19 -10.40 -8.57
CA VAL A 4 1.42 -8.97 -8.78
C VAL A 4 1.65 -8.74 -10.28
N SER A 5 0.84 -7.89 -10.90
CA SER A 5 0.89 -7.61 -12.34
C SER A 5 1.86 -6.47 -12.65
N TYR A 6 3.13 -6.61 -12.28
CA TYR A 6 4.14 -5.58 -12.57
C TYR A 6 4.44 -5.47 -14.08
N ASP A 7 4.34 -6.58 -14.80
CA ASP A 7 4.49 -6.68 -16.25
C ASP A 7 3.47 -5.81 -16.99
N LYS A 8 2.23 -5.77 -16.50
CA LYS A 8 1.15 -4.90 -17.01
C LYS A 8 1.54 -3.42 -17.02
N TRP A 9 2.41 -2.99 -16.11
CA TRP A 9 2.84 -1.61 -15.96
C TRP A 9 4.23 -1.34 -16.58
N GLY A 10 4.82 -2.32 -17.27
CA GLY A 10 6.20 -2.21 -17.78
C GLY A 10 7.25 -2.11 -16.68
N GLN A 11 6.93 -2.59 -15.48
CA GLN A 11 7.79 -2.54 -14.29
C GLN A 11 8.49 -3.88 -14.07
N LEU A 12 9.52 -3.86 -13.22
CA LEU A 12 10.22 -5.04 -12.75
C LEU A 12 9.99 -5.21 -11.23
N PRO A 13 10.12 -6.42 -10.66
CA PRO A 13 10.07 -6.61 -9.21
C PRO A 13 11.04 -5.69 -8.43
N GLU A 14 12.19 -5.37 -9.01
CA GLU A 14 13.21 -4.47 -8.45
C GLU A 14 12.69 -3.05 -8.24
N PHE A 15 11.77 -2.57 -9.10
CA PHE A 15 11.11 -1.28 -8.91
C PHE A 15 10.24 -1.27 -7.64
N LEU A 16 9.56 -2.39 -7.35
CA LEU A 16 8.78 -2.51 -6.12
C LEU A 16 9.71 -2.56 -4.90
N ARG A 17 10.86 -3.23 -5.02
CA ARG A 17 11.89 -3.22 -3.97
C ARG A 17 12.45 -1.83 -3.73
N ASP A 18 12.70 -1.05 -4.77
CA ASP A 18 13.18 0.33 -4.65
C ASP A 18 12.20 1.18 -3.84
N LEU A 19 10.90 1.14 -4.17
CA LEU A 19 9.86 1.83 -3.41
C LEU A 19 9.70 1.31 -1.96
N ALA A 20 9.98 0.03 -1.75
CA ALA A 20 9.97 -0.58 -0.42
C ALA A 20 11.10 -0.06 0.48
N VAL A 21 12.27 0.26 -0.10
CA VAL A 21 13.45 0.75 0.63
C VAL A 21 13.41 2.26 0.76
N ASN A 22 13.18 2.95 -0.36
CA ASN A 22 13.38 4.40 -0.51
C ASN A 22 12.08 5.21 -0.39
N GLY A 23 10.91 4.59 -0.28
CA GLY A 23 9.64 5.32 -0.20
C GLY A 23 9.55 6.25 1.02
N ASP A 24 9.07 7.47 0.80
CA ASP A 24 9.05 8.56 1.81
C ASP A 24 8.31 8.23 3.11
N HIS A 25 7.29 7.36 3.04
CA HIS A 25 6.42 7.06 4.17
C HIS A 25 6.52 5.58 4.59
N PRO A 26 6.58 5.25 5.90
CA PRO A 26 6.65 3.86 6.37
C PRO A 26 5.55 2.94 5.81
N ARG A 27 4.31 3.42 5.74
CA ARG A 27 3.19 2.68 5.13
C ARG A 27 3.36 2.45 3.62
N THR A 28 4.00 3.37 2.90
CA THR A 28 4.32 3.16 1.48
C THR A 28 5.32 2.01 1.37
N ARG A 29 6.42 2.11 2.12
CA ARG A 29 7.48 1.10 2.15
C ARG A 29 6.94 -0.29 2.48
N GLU A 30 6.13 -0.40 3.52
CA GLU A 30 5.48 -1.65 3.94
C GLU A 30 4.65 -2.29 2.82
N ARG A 31 3.81 -1.50 2.14
CA ARG A 31 2.95 -2.00 1.07
C ARG A 31 3.77 -2.53 -0.11
N PHE A 32 4.81 -1.81 -0.51
CA PHE A 32 5.66 -2.24 -1.62
C PHE A 32 6.55 -3.43 -1.25
N PHE A 33 7.02 -3.50 0.00
CA PHE A 33 7.71 -4.69 0.50
C PHE A 33 6.83 -5.93 0.40
N ALA A 34 5.56 -5.83 0.81
CA ALA A 34 4.61 -6.94 0.73
C ALA A 34 4.39 -7.44 -0.72
N LEU A 35 4.32 -6.53 -1.69
CA LEU A 35 4.21 -6.90 -3.11
C LEU A 35 5.49 -7.57 -3.63
N PHE A 36 6.67 -7.04 -3.25
CA PHE A 36 7.96 -7.63 -3.63
C PHE A 36 8.12 -9.07 -3.11
N GLU A 37 7.76 -9.32 -1.85
CA GLU A 37 7.81 -10.67 -1.26
C GLU A 37 6.88 -11.66 -1.98
N ILE A 38 5.72 -11.19 -2.47
CA ILE A 38 4.79 -12.01 -3.27
C ILE A 38 5.37 -12.29 -4.66
N CYS A 39 6.08 -11.33 -5.28
CA CYS A 39 6.85 -11.60 -6.50
C CYS A 39 7.91 -12.68 -6.27
N GLY A 40 8.52 -12.71 -5.08
CA GLY A 40 9.46 -13.75 -4.63
C GLY A 40 8.82 -15.09 -4.26
N GLY A 41 7.50 -15.25 -4.43
CA GLY A 41 6.79 -16.51 -4.24
C GLY A 41 6.12 -16.69 -2.88
N LYS A 42 6.21 -15.71 -1.96
CA LYS A 42 5.47 -15.78 -0.69
C LYS A 42 3.97 -15.61 -0.92
N SER A 43 3.17 -16.29 -0.10
CA SER A 43 1.73 -16.10 -0.04
C SER A 43 1.35 -14.86 0.78
N ALA A 44 0.16 -14.30 0.55
CA ALA A 44 -0.37 -13.19 1.36
C ALA A 44 -0.47 -13.54 2.85
N SER A 45 -0.70 -14.81 3.19
CA SER A 45 -0.75 -15.28 4.57
C SER A 45 0.63 -15.28 5.24
N GLN A 46 1.68 -15.70 4.53
CA GLN A 46 3.06 -15.62 5.03
C GLN A 46 3.48 -14.16 5.24
N VAL A 47 3.27 -13.32 4.24
CA VAL A 47 3.61 -11.89 4.32
C VAL A 47 2.82 -11.20 5.43
N GLY A 48 1.52 -11.49 5.56
CA GLY A 48 0.69 -10.95 6.64
C GLY A 48 1.21 -11.34 8.02
N ARG A 49 1.60 -12.61 8.22
CA ARG A 49 2.18 -13.09 9.47
C ARG A 49 3.50 -12.38 9.81
N GLU A 50 4.40 -12.24 8.83
CA GLU A 50 5.71 -11.62 9.03
C GLU A 50 5.62 -10.10 9.29
N THR A 51 4.62 -9.43 8.73
CA THR A 51 4.42 -7.98 8.85
C THR A 51 3.44 -7.58 9.96
N GLY A 52 2.82 -8.55 10.64
CA GLY A 52 1.76 -8.28 11.63
C GLY A 52 0.47 -7.72 11.00
N ARG A 53 0.20 -8.06 9.74
CA ARG A 53 -0.98 -7.63 8.98
C ARG A 53 -1.94 -8.78 8.72
N ASN A 54 -3.22 -8.44 8.60
CA ASN A 54 -4.22 -9.39 8.10
C ASN A 54 -3.91 -9.74 6.63
N HIS A 55 -3.92 -11.02 6.27
CA HIS A 55 -3.70 -11.50 4.92
C HIS A 55 -4.65 -10.84 3.90
N GLN A 56 -5.90 -10.55 4.29
CA GLN A 56 -6.88 -9.88 3.45
C GLN A 56 -6.43 -8.45 3.09
N THR A 57 -5.77 -7.75 4.01
CA THR A 57 -5.19 -6.42 3.75
C THR A 57 -4.09 -6.50 2.71
N VAL A 58 -3.22 -7.52 2.78
CA VAL A 58 -2.15 -7.74 1.80
C VAL A 58 -2.75 -8.06 0.43
N MET A 59 -3.79 -8.91 0.37
CA MET A 59 -4.51 -9.19 -0.87
C MET A 59 -5.12 -7.92 -1.48
N ASP A 60 -5.67 -7.04 -0.65
CA ASP A 60 -6.25 -5.80 -1.12
C ASP A 60 -5.21 -4.82 -1.66
N TRP A 61 -4.00 -4.79 -1.11
CA TRP A 61 -2.89 -4.03 -1.69
C TRP A 61 -2.54 -4.54 -3.10
N VAL A 62 -2.41 -5.87 -3.26
CA VAL A 62 -2.14 -6.46 -4.59
C VAL A 62 -3.26 -6.14 -5.57
N ARG A 63 -4.53 -6.27 -5.16
CA ARG A 63 -5.69 -5.94 -6.01
C ARG A 63 -5.70 -4.47 -6.43
N ARG A 64 -5.40 -3.55 -5.50
CA ARG A 64 -5.32 -2.11 -5.82
C ARG A 64 -4.21 -1.83 -6.82
N TYR A 65 -3.02 -2.39 -6.61
CA TYR A 65 -1.90 -2.26 -7.54
C TYR A 65 -2.23 -2.83 -8.93
N ASN A 66 -2.77 -4.04 -9.01
CA ASN A 66 -3.13 -4.66 -10.29
C ASN A 66 -4.19 -3.84 -11.05
N LYS A 67 -5.08 -3.16 -10.31
CA LYS A 67 -6.14 -2.31 -10.88
C LYS A 67 -5.64 -0.92 -11.31
N LYS A 68 -4.83 -0.26 -10.48
CA LYS A 68 -4.53 1.19 -10.59
C LYS A 68 -3.04 1.54 -10.63
N GLY A 69 -2.14 0.57 -10.57
CA GLY A 69 -0.69 0.78 -10.57
C GLY A 69 -0.13 1.19 -9.21
N HIS A 70 1.17 1.45 -9.20
CA HIS A 70 1.95 1.79 -8.01
C HIS A 70 1.43 3.04 -7.28
N GLU A 71 0.94 4.04 -8.00
CA GLU A 71 0.41 5.28 -7.41
C GLU A 71 -0.69 5.04 -6.38
N SER A 72 -1.46 3.97 -6.55
CA SER A 72 -2.56 3.60 -5.65
C SER A 72 -2.12 3.11 -4.26
N LEU A 73 -0.84 2.78 -4.10
CA LEU A 73 -0.27 2.28 -2.85
C LEU A 73 0.52 3.33 -2.08
N PHE A 74 0.83 4.48 -2.69
CA PHE A 74 1.42 5.58 -1.95
C PHE A 74 0.52 6.00 -0.78
N TYR A 75 1.15 6.27 0.35
CA TYR A 75 0.43 6.83 1.49
C TYR A 75 -0.06 8.23 1.13
N ARG A 76 -1.37 8.41 1.18
CA ARG A 76 -2.01 9.71 1.15
C ARG A 76 -2.61 9.96 2.51
N HIS A 77 -2.22 11.05 3.15
CA HIS A 77 -2.91 11.52 4.34
C HIS A 77 -4.32 11.93 3.91
N THR A 78 -5.31 11.09 4.19
CA THR A 78 -6.70 11.53 4.17
C THR A 78 -6.86 12.40 5.39
N GLY A 79 -6.88 13.72 5.22
CA GLY A 79 -7.25 14.63 6.29
C GLY A 79 -8.49 14.07 6.98
N GLY A 80 -8.41 13.84 8.29
CA GLY A 80 -9.56 13.38 9.04
C GLY A 80 -10.73 14.30 8.73
N ASN A 81 -11.95 13.76 8.67
CA ASN A 81 -13.14 14.60 8.55
C ASN A 81 -13.02 15.68 9.62
N LEU A 82 -12.97 16.95 9.20
CA LEU A 82 -13.21 18.06 10.10
C LEU A 82 -14.49 17.72 10.87
N PRO A 83 -14.51 17.80 12.20
CA PRO A 83 -15.76 17.61 12.93
C PRO A 83 -16.77 18.58 12.32
N LEU A 84 -17.94 18.07 11.91
CA LEU A 84 -19.01 18.84 11.25
C LEU A 84 -19.53 20.02 12.10
N PHE A 85 -19.02 20.18 13.33
CA PHE A 85 -19.40 21.17 14.32
C PHE A 85 -18.25 22.09 14.77
N ALA A 86 -17.23 22.34 13.94
CA ALA A 86 -16.38 23.51 14.10
C ALA A 86 -17.18 24.79 13.70
N GLY A 87 -18.27 25.03 14.43
CA GLY A 87 -19.07 26.23 14.35
C GLY A 87 -18.24 27.43 14.81
N LYS A 88 -18.36 28.52 14.05
CA LYS A 88 -17.66 29.79 14.28
C LYS A 88 -17.88 30.25 15.71
N SER A 89 -16.80 30.56 16.43
CA SER A 89 -16.90 31.33 17.67
C SER A 89 -17.61 32.65 17.36
N PRO A 90 -18.59 33.09 18.18
CA PRO A 90 -19.10 34.44 18.09
C PRO A 90 -17.93 35.41 18.30
N THR A 91 -17.76 36.33 17.37
CA THR A 91 -16.93 37.52 17.57
C THR A 91 -17.78 38.48 18.38
N ASP A 92 -17.41 38.71 19.64
CA ASP A 92 -17.82 39.88 20.42
C ASP A 92 -17.16 41.15 19.88
#